data_AF-A0A401LFQ6-F1
#
_entry.id   AF-A0A401LFQ6-F1
#
_cell.length_a   1.000
_cell.length_b   1.000
_cell.length_c   1.000
_cell.angle_alpha   90.00
_cell.angle_beta   90.00
_cell.angle_gamma   90.00
#
_symmetry.space_group_name_H-M   'P 1'
#
loop_
_entity.id
_entity.type
_entity.pdbx_description
1 polymer ?
#
loop_
_entity_poly.entity_id
_entity_poly.type
_entity_poly.pdbx_seq_one_letter_code
_entity_poly.pdbx_strand_id
1 'polypeptide(L)' 'MQRDDFMKLKLKFAQTDVAGKIAIYTETPGLSTAQYKELLRMYPIEKLEELEAVLAKL' A
#
# COMPACT_ATOMS: atom_id res chain seq x y z
N MET A 1 0.33 7.86 -10.80
CA MET A 1 -1.00 7.37 -11.21
C MET A 1 -1.96 8.55 -11.17
N GLN A 2 -2.98 8.58 -12.05
CA GLN A 2 -3.99 9.63 -12.03
C GLN A 2 -4.79 9.63 -10.72
N ARG A 3 -5.36 10.78 -10.34
CA ARG A 3 -6.04 10.97 -9.06
C ARG A 3 -7.18 9.98 -8.84
N ASP A 4 -8.02 9.77 -9.85
CA ASP A 4 -9.22 8.94 -9.72
C ASP A 4 -8.89 7.45 -9.55
N ASP A 5 -7.87 6.97 -10.27
CA ASP A 5 -7.36 5.61 -10.12
C ASP A 5 -6.75 5.41 -8.73
N PHE A 6 -6.01 6.40 -8.24
CA PHE A 6 -5.45 6.35 -6.89
C PHE A 6 -6.56 6.34 -5.82
N MET A 7 -7.63 7.11 -5.98
CA MET A 7 -8.75 7.11 -5.02
C MET A 7 -9.43 5.74 -4.95
N LYS A 8 -9.62 5.07 -6.09
CA LYS A 8 -10.16 3.69 -6.13
C LYS A 8 -9.22 2.71 -5.44
N LEU A 9 -7.92 2.80 -5.72
CA LEU A 9 -6.90 1.97 -5.09
C LEU A 9 -6.87 2.18 -3.57
N LYS A 10 -6.93 3.44 -3.12
CA LYS A 10 -6.93 3.81 -1.70
C LYS A 10 -8.17 3.27 -0.97
N LEU A 11 -9.33 3.29 -1.61
CA LEU A 11 -10.54 2.66 -1.07
C LEU A 11 -10.35 1.14 -0.92
N LYS A 12 -9.83 0.47 -1.95
CA LYS A 12 -9.51 -0.97 -1.90
C LYS A 12 -8.51 -1.28 -0.80
N PHE A 13 -7.46 -0.47 -0.67
CA PHE A 13 -6.46 -0.59 0.39
C PHE A 13 -7.06 -0.46 1.78
N ALA A 14 -8.05 0.43 1.97
CA ALA A 14 -8.73 0.60 3.25
C ALA A 14 -9.57 -0.63 3.65
N GLN A 15 -10.14 -1.32 2.67
CA GLN A 15 -11.11 -2.41 2.87
C GLN A 15 -10.49 -3.80 2.91
N THR A 16 -9.24 -3.95 2.47
CA THR A 16 -8.55 -5.24 2.44
C THR A 16 -7.78 -5.50 3.74
N ASP A 17 -7.47 -6.77 3.97
CA ASP A 17 -6.61 -7.25 5.06
C ASP A 17 -5.13 -6.89 4.85
N VAL A 18 -4.28 -7.30 5.80
CA VAL A 18 -2.84 -7.01 5.79
C VAL A 18 -2.16 -7.57 4.52
N ALA A 19 -2.46 -8.82 4.15
CA ALA A 19 -1.91 -9.45 2.95
C ALA A 19 -2.27 -8.67 1.67
N GLY A 20 -3.53 -8.27 1.53
CA GLY A 20 -3.95 -7.45 0.39
C GLY A 20 -3.36 -6.05 0.39
N LYS A 21 -3.12 -5.43 1.57
CA LYS A 21 -2.41 -4.15 1.67
C LYS A 21 -0.96 -4.29 1.19
N ILE A 22 -0.26 -5.36 1.60
CA ILE A 22 1.10 -5.67 1.13
C ILE A 22 1.10 -5.81 -0.39
N ALA A 23 0.22 -6.64 -0.95
CA ALA A 23 0.13 -6.83 -2.40
C ALA A 23 -0.09 -5.51 -3.15
N ILE A 24 -1.02 -4.65 -2.68
CA ILE A 24 -1.21 -3.32 -3.26
C ILE A 24 0.08 -2.49 -3.17
N TYR A 25 0.80 -2.54 -2.06
CA TYR A 25 2.02 -1.77 -1.86
C TYR A 25 3.17 -2.22 -2.77
N THR A 26 3.33 -3.54 -2.95
CA THR A 26 4.45 -4.13 -3.70
C THR A 26 4.18 -4.28 -5.19
N GLU A 27 2.93 -4.51 -5.58
CA GLU A 27 2.57 -4.88 -6.96
C GLU A 27 1.94 -3.74 -7.75
N THR A 28 1.64 -2.59 -7.13
CA THR A 28 1.05 -1.45 -7.86
C THR A 28 2.13 -0.54 -8.45
N PRO A 29 2.38 -0.59 -9.77
CA PRO A 29 3.31 0.34 -10.41
C PRO A 29 2.73 1.76 -10.49
N GLY A 30 3.62 2.74 -10.63
CA GLY A 30 3.23 4.10 -10.98
C GLY A 30 2.63 4.93 -9.84
N LEU A 31 2.72 4.48 -8.58
CA LEU A 31 2.44 5.33 -7.43
C LEU A 31 3.55 6.37 -7.24
N SER A 32 3.18 7.62 -6.97
CA SER A 32 4.16 8.64 -6.56
C SER A 32 4.56 8.44 -5.10
N THR A 33 5.69 9.01 -4.69
CA THR A 33 6.13 8.97 -3.28
C THR A 33 5.07 9.51 -2.32
N ALA A 34 4.31 10.54 -2.71
CA ALA A 34 3.23 11.08 -1.89
C ALA A 34 2.08 10.07 -1.73
N GLN A 35 1.70 9.39 -2.82
CA GLN A 35 0.66 8.36 -2.82
C GLN A 35 1.06 7.15 -1.96
N TYR A 36 2.33 6.72 -2.03
CA TYR A 36 2.87 5.68 -1.14
C TYR A 36 2.78 6.07 0.33
N LYS A 37 3.16 7.30 0.69
CA LYS A 37 3.08 7.80 2.07
C LYS A 37 1.64 7.85 2.58
N GLU A 38 0.67 8.16 1.71
CA GLU A 38 -0.74 8.13 2.08
C GLU A 38 -1.23 6.72 2.40
N LEU A 39 -0.87 5.72 1.60
CA LEU A 39 -1.22 4.32 1.88
C LEU A 39 -0.54 3.83 3.17
N LEU A 40 0.73 4.17 3.37
CA LEU A 40 1.50 3.77 4.56
C LEU A 40 0.88 4.30 5.86
N ARG A 41 0.31 5.51 5.86
CA ARG A 41 -0.42 6.07 7.02
C ARG A 41 -1.68 5.28 7.39
N MET A 42 -2.23 4.49 6.47
CA MET A 42 -3.40 3.63 6.67
C MET A 42 -3.02 2.16 6.92
N TYR A 43 -1.72 1.87 7.00
CA TYR A 43 -1.21 0.55 7.28
C TYR A 43 -1.12 0.34 8.81
N PRO A 44 -1.54 -0.81 9.35
CA PRO A 44 -1.46 -1.07 10.79
C PRO A 44 0.01 -1.07 11.27
N ILE A 45 0.33 -0.23 12.25
CA ILE A 45 1.72 -0.01 12.69
C ILE A 45 2.33 -1.30 13.25
N GLU A 46 1.54 -2.08 14.00
CA GLU A 46 1.90 -3.37 14.57
C GLU A 46 2.15 -4.47 13.52
N LYS A 47 1.87 -4.18 12.25
CA LYS A 47 2.08 -5.08 11.10
C LYS A 47 3.17 -4.59 10.15
N LEU A 48 3.85 -3.49 10.46
CA LEU A 48 4.88 -2.91 9.58
C LEU A 48 6.03 -3.87 9.31
N GLU A 49 6.44 -4.68 10.29
CA GLU A 49 7.49 -5.69 10.12
C GLU A 49 7.14 -6.70 9.00
N GLU A 50 5.85 -7.04 8.81
CA GLU A 50 5.42 -7.93 7.74
C GLU A 50 5.61 -7.30 6.36
N LEU A 51 5.36 -5.98 6.24
CA LEU A 51 5.59 -5.24 5.01
C LEU A 51 7.09 -5.11 4.71
N GLU A 52 7.89 -4.76 5.72
CA GLU A 52 9.35 -4.62 5.59
C GLU A 52 10.01 -5.96 5.19
N ALA A 53 9.56 -7.08 5.77
CA ALA A 53 10.07 -8.39 5.45
C ALA A 53 9.81 -8.82 4.00
N VAL A 54 8.72 -8.34 3.38
CA VAL A 54 8.44 -8.58 1.96
C VAL A 54 9.31 -7.68 1.09
N LEU A 55 9.41 -6.39 1.43
CA LEU A 55 10.24 -5.43 0.70
C LEU A 55 11.73 -5.81 0.70
N ALA A 56 12.24 -6.40 1.78
CA ALA A 56 13.62 -6.88 1.88
C ALA A 56 13.95 -8.07 0.95
N LYS A 57 12.93 -8.72 0.36
CA LYS A 57 13.08 -9.88 -0.52
C LYS A 57 12.86 -9.56 -2.00
N LEU A 58 12.46 -8.33 -2.32
CA LEU A 58 12.27 -7.82 -3.68
C LEU A 58 13.58 -7.25 -4.22
#